data_AF-R5ESN8-F1
#
_entry.id   AF-R5ESN8-F1
#
_cell.length_a   1.000
_cell.length_b   1.000
_cell.length_c   1.000
_cell.angle_alpha   90.00
_cell.angle_beta   90.00
_cell.angle_gamma   90.00
#
_symmetry.space_group_name_H-M   'P 1'
#
loop_
_entity.id
_entity.type
_entity.pdbx_description
1 polymer ?
#
loop_
_entity_poly.entity_id
_entity_poly.type
_entity_poly.pdbx_seq_one_letter_code
_entity_poly.pdbx_strand_id
1 'polypeptide(L)'
;MKFIKTVIITLLVMAILFTGIFMAGRYGWKVFGFRACEEAAITSVDVSESAVTIKGFYPGSFPEGFCGCYTEELGGKLYVGFRFSAVFGIFETGDFHVAIPVEGEIDEVILKTGAGETSIWKKEAAAPDDGSSHDTAATEVPTEVPTEAPTAAAPALTLPILDDIDENVIPGISGSSLRAVQVAVRLLDWGVNTGLGADEIGEAAAAWLAAKGDDQALCVEKLELVDYAYQELLTDEADDMLDVAGCADIHRFWGSEPVESIEAIMQAAGLRG
;
A
#
# COMPACT_ATOMS: atom_id res chain seq x y z
N MET A 1 44.96 23.68 9.94
CA MET A 1 43.90 24.68 9.65
C MET A 1 43.71 24.97 8.15
N LYS A 2 44.73 25.35 7.36
CA LYS A 2 44.57 25.60 5.91
C LYS A 2 44.10 24.39 5.09
N PHE A 3 44.67 23.20 5.34
CA PHE A 3 44.33 21.97 4.62
C PHE A 3 42.88 21.52 4.87
N ILE A 4 42.43 21.56 6.13
CA ILE A 4 41.05 21.23 6.52
C ILE A 4 40.05 22.19 5.85
N LYS A 5 40.36 23.49 5.79
CA LYS A 5 39.51 24.48 5.10
C LYS A 5 39.37 24.19 3.61
N THR A 6 40.45 23.80 2.93
CA THR A 6 40.41 23.40 1.51
C THR A 6 39.57 22.15 1.31
N VAL A 7 39.73 21.12 2.14
CA VAL A 7 38.95 19.87 2.05
C VAL A 7 37.45 20.14 2.25
N ILE A 8 37.08 20.94 3.25
CA ILE A 8 35.68 21.31 3.50
C ILE A 8 35.09 22.09 2.31
N ILE A 9 35.83 23.05 1.75
CA ILE A 9 35.37 23.81 0.58
C ILE A 9 35.18 22.89 -0.62
N THR A 10 36.11 21.97 -0.89
CA THR A 10 35.98 21.03 -2.00
C THR A 10 34.77 20.11 -1.82
N LEU A 11 34.53 19.59 -0.61
CA LEU A 11 33.34 18.78 -0.32
C LEU A 11 32.04 19.56 -0.50
N LEU A 12 31.99 20.82 -0.04
CA LEU A 12 30.83 21.70 -0.24
C LEU A 12 30.56 21.97 -1.72
N VAL A 13 31.60 22.26 -2.50
CA VAL A 13 31.47 22.47 -3.96
C VAL A 13 30.96 21.20 -4.63
N MET A 14 31.50 20.04 -4.26
CA MET A 14 31.06 18.76 -4.80
C MET A 14 29.59 18.49 -4.44
N ALA A 15 29.21 18.69 -3.17
CA ALA A 15 27.84 18.52 -2.71
C ALA A 15 26.87 19.40 -3.50
N ILE A 16 27.18 20.69 -3.69
CA ILE A 16 26.36 21.62 -4.49
C ILE A 16 26.22 21.12 -5.94
N LEU A 17 27.31 20.61 -6.53
CA LEU A 17 27.31 20.06 -7.89
C LEU A 17 26.40 18.82 -7.99
N PHE A 18 26.52 17.90 -7.04
CA PHE A 18 25.66 16.71 -6.97
C PHE A 18 24.19 17.06 -6.74
N THR A 19 23.89 18.04 -5.87
CA THR A 19 22.52 18.53 -5.68
C THR A 19 21.97 19.14 -6.98
N GLY A 20 22.78 19.89 -7.72
CA GLY A 20 22.39 20.45 -9.02
C GLY A 20 22.06 19.37 -10.04
N ILE A 21 22.90 18.34 -10.16
CA ILE A 21 22.67 17.19 -11.04
C ILE A 21 21.42 16.41 -10.60
N PHE A 22 21.26 16.20 -9.30
CA PHE A 22 20.10 15.50 -8.73
C PHE A 22 18.79 16.24 -9.02
N MET A 23 18.74 17.56 -8.80
CA MET A 23 17.58 18.38 -9.09
C MET A 23 17.26 18.40 -10.59
N ALA A 24 18.28 18.47 -11.44
CA ALA A 24 18.10 18.37 -12.89
C ALA A 24 17.59 16.99 -13.33
N GLY A 25 18.05 15.90 -12.73
CA GLY A 25 17.53 14.56 -12.99
C GLY A 25 16.09 14.38 -12.50
N ARG A 26 15.81 14.81 -11.26
CA ARG A 26 14.51 14.61 -10.60
C ARG A 26 13.40 15.51 -11.12
N TYR A 27 13.71 16.72 -11.58
CA TYR A 27 12.69 17.69 -12.03
C TYR A 27 12.86 18.15 -13.48
N GLY A 28 14.02 17.90 -14.11
CA GLY A 28 14.27 18.33 -15.48
C GLY A 28 13.38 17.65 -16.52
N TRP A 29 12.83 16.48 -16.20
CA TRP A 29 11.86 15.79 -17.06
C TRP A 29 10.57 16.59 -17.27
N LYS A 30 10.18 17.46 -16.31
CA LYS A 30 8.98 18.31 -16.45
C LYS A 30 9.07 19.26 -17.65
N VAL A 31 10.27 19.59 -18.13
CA VAL A 31 10.49 20.43 -19.32
C VAL A 31 10.03 19.72 -20.61
N PHE A 32 10.00 18.39 -20.62
CA PHE A 32 9.53 17.58 -21.74
C PHE A 32 8.02 17.26 -21.68
N GLY A 33 7.35 17.69 -20.61
CA GLY A 33 5.91 17.49 -20.38
C GLY A 33 5.50 16.01 -20.47
N PHE A 34 4.33 15.77 -21.06
CA PHE A 34 3.75 14.43 -21.19
C PHE A 34 4.59 13.42 -22.00
N ARG A 35 5.52 13.87 -22.84
CA ARG A 35 6.39 12.96 -23.62
C ARG A 35 7.37 12.19 -22.77
N ALA A 36 7.71 12.71 -21.59
CA ALA A 36 8.56 12.03 -20.63
C ALA A 36 7.74 11.16 -19.65
N CYS A 37 6.40 11.18 -19.72
CA CYS A 37 5.55 10.42 -18.82
C CYS A 37 5.43 8.96 -19.27
N GLU A 38 5.45 8.06 -18.29
CA GLU A 38 5.37 6.61 -18.44
C GLU A 38 3.98 6.11 -18.05
N GLU A 39 3.72 4.85 -18.43
CA GLU A 39 2.50 4.16 -18.06
C GLU A 39 2.45 3.88 -16.55
N ALA A 40 1.27 4.05 -15.97
CA ALA A 40 1.02 3.81 -14.57
C ALA A 40 -0.26 2.99 -14.43
N ALA A 41 -0.26 2.00 -13.54
CA ALA A 41 -1.46 1.26 -13.20
C ALA A 41 -2.24 2.07 -12.15
N ILE A 42 -3.49 2.41 -12.45
CA ILE A 42 -4.34 3.21 -11.56
C ILE A 42 -5.23 2.27 -10.74
N THR A 43 -5.21 2.42 -9.42
CA THR A 43 -6.02 1.63 -8.49
C THR A 43 -7.29 2.36 -8.08
N SER A 44 -7.21 3.68 -7.91
CA SER A 44 -8.39 4.50 -7.63
C SER A 44 -8.20 5.95 -8.07
N VAL A 45 -9.31 6.57 -8.46
CA VAL A 45 -9.41 7.99 -8.78
C VAL A 45 -10.57 8.55 -7.99
N ASP A 46 -10.28 9.50 -7.11
CA ASP A 46 -11.27 10.24 -6.35
C ASP A 46 -11.26 11.71 -6.80
N VAL A 47 -12.39 12.20 -7.28
CA VAL A 47 -12.54 13.56 -7.78
C VAL A 47 -13.37 14.35 -6.78
N SER A 48 -12.73 15.31 -6.11
CA SER A 48 -13.39 16.27 -5.23
C SER A 48 -13.50 17.64 -5.91
N GLU A 49 -14.30 18.54 -5.33
CA GLU A 49 -14.50 19.90 -5.85
C GLU A 49 -13.21 20.75 -5.91
N SER A 50 -12.20 20.41 -5.09
CA SER A 50 -10.95 21.19 -4.98
C SER A 50 -9.68 20.42 -5.35
N ALA A 51 -9.77 19.09 -5.46
CA ALA A 51 -8.61 18.25 -5.74
C ALA A 51 -9.00 16.92 -6.38
N VAL A 52 -8.15 16.42 -7.27
CA VAL A 52 -8.23 15.07 -7.80
C VAL A 52 -7.15 14.21 -7.16
N THR A 53 -7.57 13.18 -6.45
CA THR A 53 -6.69 12.23 -5.79
C THR A 53 -6.55 10.99 -6.65
N ILE A 54 -5.32 10.66 -7.03
CA ILE A 54 -5.02 9.48 -7.84
C ILE A 54 -4.09 8.57 -7.05
N LYS A 55 -4.50 7.32 -6.91
CA LYS A 55 -3.67 6.24 -6.38
C LYS A 55 -3.37 5.26 -7.50
N GLY A 56 -2.13 4.81 -7.53
CA GLY A 56 -1.68 3.85 -8.53
C GLY A 56 -0.30 3.33 -8.19
N PHE A 57 0.23 2.49 -9.07
CA PHE A 57 1.54 1.88 -8.93
C PHE A 57 2.26 1.76 -10.28
N TYR A 58 3.56 1.51 -10.23
CA TYR A 58 4.37 1.26 -11.42
C TYR A 58 4.17 -0.17 -11.92
N PRO A 59 3.70 -0.39 -13.17
CA PRO A 59 3.32 -1.72 -13.67
C PRO A 59 4.50 -2.60 -14.10
N GLY A 60 5.74 -2.10 -14.06
CA GLY A 60 6.92 -2.85 -14.52
C GLY A 60 7.47 -3.84 -13.48
N SER A 61 8.10 -4.90 -13.96
CA SER A 61 8.67 -5.98 -13.12
C SER A 61 9.82 -5.52 -12.20
N PHE A 62 10.41 -4.36 -12.47
CA PHE A 62 11.39 -3.73 -11.61
C PHE A 62 10.76 -2.44 -11.07
N PRO A 63 10.53 -2.33 -9.75
CA PRO A 63 9.86 -1.16 -9.20
C PRO A 63 10.74 0.08 -9.38
N GLU A 64 10.25 1.03 -10.17
CA GLU A 64 10.86 2.35 -10.29
C GLU A 64 10.19 3.32 -9.31
N GLY A 65 10.99 4.12 -8.60
CA GLY A 65 10.45 5.03 -7.60
C GLY A 65 9.79 6.24 -8.25
N PHE A 66 8.71 6.71 -7.62
CA PHE A 66 7.91 7.82 -8.11
C PHE A 66 8.70 9.14 -8.09
N CYS A 67 8.77 9.82 -9.24
CA CYS A 67 9.48 11.10 -9.39
C CYS A 67 8.55 12.31 -9.37
N GLY A 68 7.27 12.11 -9.70
CA GLY A 68 6.25 13.15 -9.68
C GLY A 68 5.23 13.00 -10.80
N CYS A 69 4.25 13.90 -10.78
CA CYS A 69 3.23 14.01 -11.80
C CYS A 69 3.39 15.31 -12.60
N TYR A 70 2.93 15.27 -13.85
CA TYR A 70 2.72 16.42 -14.72
C TYR A 70 1.22 16.52 -15.00
N THR A 71 0.65 17.70 -14.80
CA THR A 71 -0.80 17.91 -14.85
C THR A 71 -1.13 19.11 -15.72
N GLU A 72 -2.14 18.97 -16.57
CA GLU A 72 -2.63 20.05 -17.43
C GLU A 72 -4.17 20.03 -17.46
N GLU A 73 -4.79 21.15 -17.12
CA GLU A 73 -6.25 21.30 -17.10
C GLU A 73 -6.71 22.00 -18.38
N LEU A 74 -7.60 21.36 -19.14
CA LEU A 74 -8.10 21.87 -20.42
C LEU A 74 -9.60 21.56 -20.55
N GLY A 75 -10.44 22.59 -20.38
CA GLY A 75 -11.86 22.53 -20.69
C GLY A 75 -12.64 21.46 -19.91
N GLY A 76 -12.44 21.40 -18.59
CA GLY A 76 -13.08 20.40 -17.70
C GLY A 76 -12.45 19.01 -17.76
N LYS A 77 -11.35 18.84 -18.50
CA LYS A 77 -10.56 17.61 -18.53
C LYS A 77 -9.23 17.81 -17.82
N LEU A 78 -8.89 16.88 -16.94
CA LEU A 78 -7.59 16.85 -16.28
C LEU A 78 -6.69 15.83 -16.97
N TYR A 79 -5.63 16.29 -17.63
CA TYR A 79 -4.58 15.42 -18.16
C TYR A 79 -3.51 15.21 -17.11
N VAL A 80 -3.23 13.95 -16.80
CA VAL A 80 -2.23 13.57 -15.80
C VAL A 80 -1.23 12.61 -16.41
N GLY A 81 0.05 12.88 -16.23
CA GLY A 81 1.14 11.98 -16.59
C GLY A 81 2.03 11.73 -15.40
N PHE A 82 2.49 10.49 -15.25
CA PHE A 82 3.35 10.07 -14.15
C PHE A 82 4.77 9.80 -14.67
N ARG A 83 5.77 10.10 -13.84
CA ARG A 83 7.17 9.79 -14.13
C ARG A 83 7.77 8.94 -13.03
N PHE A 84 8.47 7.90 -13.45
CA PHE A 84 9.23 7.02 -12.57
C PHE A 84 10.73 7.09 -12.92
N SER A 85 11.56 6.74 -11.95
CA SER A 85 12.99 6.59 -12.17
C SER A 85 13.59 5.56 -11.22
N ALA A 86 14.30 4.59 -11.79
CA ALA A 86 15.13 3.65 -11.04
C ALA A 86 16.31 4.30 -10.29
N VAL A 87 16.72 5.51 -10.66
CA VAL A 87 17.95 6.17 -10.11
C VAL A 87 17.62 7.30 -9.14
N PHE A 88 16.49 7.98 -9.35
CA PHE A 88 16.12 9.21 -8.61
C PHE A 88 14.79 9.10 -7.85
N GLY A 89 14.13 7.95 -7.92
CA GLY A 89 13.02 7.57 -7.06
C GLY A 89 13.55 7.04 -5.74
N ILE A 90 13.52 7.87 -4.70
CA ILE A 90 14.02 7.53 -3.37
C ILE A 90 12.90 6.83 -2.58
N PHE A 91 13.16 5.60 -2.12
CA PHE A 91 12.55 4.89 -0.98
C PHE A 91 11.09 4.40 -1.00
N GLU A 92 10.35 4.48 -2.10
CA GLU A 92 9.01 3.86 -2.14
C GLU A 92 8.85 2.96 -3.38
N THR A 93 8.43 1.71 -3.13
CA THR A 93 7.80 0.83 -4.14
C THR A 93 6.88 1.71 -4.97
N GLY A 94 6.93 1.62 -6.30
CA GLY A 94 6.34 2.59 -7.25
C GLY A 94 4.84 2.91 -7.13
N ASP A 95 4.19 2.50 -6.04
CA ASP A 95 2.97 3.04 -5.48
C ASP A 95 3.10 4.55 -5.27
N PHE A 96 2.07 5.28 -5.69
CA PHE A 96 2.00 6.71 -5.51
C PHE A 96 0.59 7.11 -5.08
N HIS A 97 0.54 8.13 -4.23
CA HIS A 97 -0.67 8.81 -3.84
C HIS A 97 -0.47 10.29 -4.09
N VAL A 98 -1.18 10.82 -5.09
CA VAL A 98 -1.02 12.21 -5.52
C VAL A 98 -2.36 12.91 -5.41
N ALA A 99 -2.38 14.00 -4.64
CA ALA A 99 -3.48 14.96 -4.63
C ALA A 99 -3.12 16.12 -5.56
N ILE A 100 -3.89 16.27 -6.63
CA ILE A 100 -3.73 17.32 -7.65
C ILE A 100 -4.75 18.41 -7.33
N PRO A 101 -4.34 19.62 -6.89
CA PRO A 101 -5.27 20.72 -6.72
C PRO A 101 -5.81 21.14 -8.08
N VAL A 102 -7.12 21.33 -8.19
CA VAL A 102 -7.81 21.78 -9.41
C VAL A 102 -8.58 23.06 -9.11
N GLU A 103 -8.62 23.99 -10.06
CA GLU A 103 -9.30 25.29 -9.89
C GLU A 103 -10.78 25.24 -10.34
N GLY A 104 -11.17 24.21 -11.09
CA GLY A 104 -12.51 24.04 -11.65
C GLY A 104 -13.07 22.63 -11.51
N GLU A 105 -14.33 22.48 -11.95
CA GLU A 105 -15.02 21.20 -11.95
C GLU A 105 -14.46 20.30 -13.06
N ILE A 106 -14.01 19.10 -12.68
CA ILE A 106 -13.44 18.11 -13.61
C ILE A 106 -14.52 17.10 -14.00
N ASP A 107 -14.78 17.01 -15.30
CA ASP A 107 -15.73 16.05 -15.89
C ASP A 107 -15.04 14.75 -16.34
N GLU A 108 -13.74 14.81 -16.61
CA GLU A 108 -12.96 13.66 -17.08
C GLU A 108 -11.49 13.75 -16.66
N VAL A 109 -10.92 12.64 -16.19
CA VAL A 109 -9.49 12.51 -15.90
C VAL A 109 -8.87 11.57 -16.92
N ILE A 110 -7.82 12.03 -17.58
CA ILE A 110 -7.14 11.34 -18.69
C ILE A 110 -5.69 11.11 -18.30
N LEU A 111 -5.28 9.85 -18.26
CA LEU A 111 -3.88 9.45 -18.17
C LEU A 111 -3.22 9.69 -19.53
N LYS A 112 -2.18 10.52 -19.56
CA LYS A 112 -1.43 10.86 -20.77
C LYS A 112 0.04 10.47 -20.63
N THR A 113 0.47 9.58 -21.51
CA THR A 113 1.83 9.05 -21.56
C THR A 113 2.49 9.40 -22.89
N GLY A 114 3.78 9.10 -23.04
CA GLY A 114 4.44 9.19 -24.34
C GLY A 114 3.82 8.26 -25.42
N ALA A 115 3.09 7.23 -25.01
CA ALA A 115 2.48 6.22 -25.88
C ALA A 115 1.01 6.51 -26.26
N GLY A 116 0.29 7.33 -25.49
CA GLY A 116 -1.11 7.64 -25.78
C GLY A 116 -1.86 8.31 -24.64
N GLU A 117 -3.18 8.41 -24.82
CA GLU A 117 -4.14 8.97 -23.86
C GLU A 117 -5.18 7.91 -23.49
N THR A 118 -5.41 7.70 -22.20
CA THR A 118 -6.38 6.74 -21.66
C THR A 118 -7.29 7.45 -20.67
N SER A 119 -8.61 7.37 -20.86
CA SER A 119 -9.58 7.91 -19.90
C SER A 119 -9.65 6.98 -18.68
N ILE A 120 -9.31 7.50 -17.50
CA ILE A 120 -9.27 6.74 -16.25
C ILE A 120 -10.47 7.02 -15.35
N TRP A 121 -11.12 8.17 -15.56
CA TRP A 121 -12.34 8.52 -14.84
C TRP A 121 -13.19 9.46 -15.69
N LYS A 122 -14.50 9.23 -15.67
CA LYS A 122 -15.48 10.10 -16.28
C LYS A 122 -16.62 10.30 -15.31
N LYS A 123 -17.08 11.54 -15.16
CA LYS A 123 -18.25 11.87 -14.36
C LYS A 123 -19.45 11.10 -14.91
N GLU A 124 -20.02 10.22 -14.08
CA GLU A 124 -21.22 9.45 -14.38
C GLU A 124 -22.34 10.44 -14.73
N ALA A 125 -22.68 10.52 -16.01
CA ALA A 125 -23.85 11.27 -16.44
C ALA A 125 -25.06 10.43 -16.04
N ALA A 126 -25.87 10.92 -15.09
CA ALA A 126 -27.11 10.30 -14.67
C ALA A 126 -27.93 9.83 -15.90
N ALA A 127 -27.95 8.53 -16.15
CA ALA A 127 -28.82 7.90 -17.11
C ALA A 127 -30.15 7.54 -16.41
N PRO A 128 -31.29 7.66 -17.10
CA PRO A 128 -32.60 7.45 -16.51
C PRO A 128 -32.86 5.96 -16.28
N ASP A 129 -33.55 5.70 -15.17
CA ASP A 129 -34.14 4.44 -14.75
C ASP A 129 -35.00 3.82 -15.86
N ASP A 130 -34.61 2.64 -16.35
CA ASP A 130 -35.41 1.74 -17.18
C ASP A 130 -35.49 0.41 -16.43
N GLY A 131 -36.63 0.23 -15.76
CA GLY A 131 -37.04 -1.06 -15.24
C GLY A 131 -37.58 -1.95 -16.35
N SER A 132 -37.00 -3.13 -16.50
CA SER A 132 -37.66 -4.25 -17.16
C SER A 132 -37.56 -5.52 -16.32
N SER A 133 -38.69 -5.85 -15.71
CA SER A 133 -39.00 -7.12 -15.08
C SER A 133 -38.80 -8.29 -16.05
N HIS A 134 -38.27 -9.41 -15.56
CA HIS A 134 -38.70 -10.73 -16.03
C HIS A 134 -38.71 -11.72 -14.87
N ASP A 135 -39.91 -12.25 -14.63
CA ASP A 135 -40.27 -13.21 -13.61
C ASP A 135 -40.43 -14.61 -14.24
N THR A 136 -40.09 -15.62 -13.44
CA THR A 136 -40.59 -17.01 -13.42
C THR A 136 -40.34 -17.96 -14.61
N ALA A 137 -39.65 -19.10 -14.32
CA ALA A 137 -40.24 -20.44 -14.43
C ALA A 137 -39.32 -21.55 -13.88
N ALA A 138 -39.91 -22.38 -13.01
CA ALA A 138 -39.34 -23.55 -12.36
C ALA A 138 -39.07 -24.72 -13.31
N THR A 139 -38.14 -25.61 -12.95
CA THR A 139 -38.11 -27.03 -13.38
C THR A 139 -37.37 -27.87 -12.32
N GLU A 140 -37.84 -29.10 -12.20
CA GLU A 140 -37.94 -29.95 -11.02
C GLU A 140 -36.69 -30.80 -10.69
N VAL A 141 -36.59 -31.20 -9.43
CA VAL A 141 -35.77 -32.28 -8.79
C VAL A 141 -36.37 -33.64 -9.22
N PRO A 142 -35.65 -34.78 -9.42
CA PRO A 142 -34.95 -35.54 -8.35
C PRO A 142 -33.72 -36.37 -8.77
N THR A 143 -32.79 -36.75 -7.88
CA THR A 143 -32.85 -38.03 -7.11
C THR A 143 -31.61 -38.16 -6.20
N GLU A 144 -31.88 -38.67 -5.00
CA GLU A 144 -31.05 -39.20 -3.89
C GLU A 144 -29.65 -39.75 -4.25
N VAL A 145 -28.63 -39.60 -3.38
CA VAL A 145 -28.08 -40.56 -2.36
C VAL A 145 -26.96 -39.83 -1.54
N PRO A 146 -26.40 -40.38 -0.45
CA PRO A 146 -26.70 -40.13 0.96
C PRO A 146 -25.75 -39.14 1.67
N THR A 147 -26.31 -38.50 2.69
CA THR A 147 -25.70 -37.68 3.74
C THR A 147 -24.44 -38.28 4.36
N GLU A 148 -23.28 -37.72 4.02
CA GLU A 148 -22.15 -37.58 4.94
C GLU A 148 -22.05 -36.08 5.23
N ALA A 149 -22.37 -35.69 6.46
CA ALA A 149 -22.34 -34.29 6.87
C ALA A 149 -20.90 -33.76 6.73
N PRO A 150 -20.63 -32.71 5.94
CA PRO A 150 -19.53 -31.83 6.26
C PRO A 150 -19.98 -31.12 7.53
N THR A 151 -19.26 -31.35 8.63
CA THR A 151 -19.21 -30.44 9.78
C THR A 151 -19.39 -29.03 9.24
N ALA A 152 -20.51 -28.40 9.60
CA ALA A 152 -20.75 -27.00 9.29
C ALA A 152 -19.53 -26.25 9.80
N ALA A 153 -18.66 -25.83 8.89
CA ALA A 153 -17.59 -24.91 9.21
C ALA A 153 -18.29 -23.74 9.90
N ALA A 154 -17.94 -23.52 11.16
CA ALA A 154 -18.32 -22.33 11.88
C ALA A 154 -18.02 -21.13 10.97
N PRO A 155 -18.80 -20.03 11.03
CA PRO A 155 -18.45 -18.83 10.29
C PRO A 155 -17.03 -18.43 10.68
N ALA A 156 -16.06 -18.74 9.82
CA ALA A 156 -14.66 -18.47 10.10
C ALA A 156 -14.55 -16.95 10.18
N LEU A 157 -14.26 -16.45 11.37
CA LEU A 157 -13.93 -15.04 11.55
C LEU A 157 -12.78 -14.75 10.59
N THR A 158 -13.04 -13.89 9.61
CA THR A 158 -11.98 -13.43 8.73
C THR A 158 -11.22 -12.34 9.48
N LEU A 159 -9.89 -12.38 9.39
CA LEU A 159 -9.00 -11.40 10.01
C LEU A 159 -8.37 -10.55 8.91
N PRO A 160 -8.99 -9.41 8.52
CA PRO A 160 -8.47 -8.56 7.45
C PRO A 160 -7.04 -8.06 7.71
N ILE A 161 -6.62 -8.02 8.98
CA ILE A 161 -5.27 -7.63 9.36
C ILE A 161 -4.20 -8.63 8.90
N LEU A 162 -4.53 -9.92 8.78
CA LEU A 162 -3.62 -10.94 8.24
C LEU A 162 -3.47 -10.82 6.73
N ASP A 163 -4.56 -10.46 6.03
CA ASP A 163 -4.50 -10.15 4.61
C ASP A 163 -3.66 -8.90 4.34
N ASP A 164 -3.74 -7.87 5.21
CA ASP A 164 -2.88 -6.68 5.14
C ASP A 164 -1.40 -7.04 5.33
N ILE A 165 -1.07 -7.95 6.25
CA ILE A 165 0.30 -8.46 6.44
C ILE A 165 0.78 -9.19 5.19
N ASP A 166 -0.05 -10.05 4.61
CA ASP A 166 0.30 -10.81 3.41
C ASP A 166 0.53 -9.92 2.19
N GLU A 167 -0.29 -8.88 2.00
CA GLU A 167 -0.17 -7.98 0.86
C GLU A 167 0.99 -6.99 1.00
N ASN A 168 1.25 -6.47 2.21
CA ASN A 168 2.21 -5.39 2.41
C ASN A 168 3.62 -5.86 2.80
N VAL A 169 3.77 -7.05 3.38
CA VAL A 169 5.08 -7.57 3.81
C VAL A 169 5.60 -8.50 2.74
N ILE A 170 6.70 -8.10 2.09
CA ILE A 170 7.38 -8.92 1.10
C ILE A 170 8.76 -9.25 1.67
N PRO A 171 9.05 -10.50 2.07
CA PRO A 171 10.37 -10.85 2.58
C PRO A 171 11.46 -10.71 1.52
N GLY A 172 12.69 -10.37 1.94
CA GLY A 172 13.87 -10.39 1.07
C GLY A 172 14.11 -9.18 0.17
N ILE A 173 13.31 -8.10 0.27
CA ILE A 173 13.57 -6.84 -0.45
C ILE A 173 14.15 -5.77 0.49
N SER A 174 14.88 -4.80 -0.06
CA SER A 174 15.34 -3.64 0.72
C SER A 174 14.13 -2.78 1.10
N GLY A 175 13.89 -2.59 2.39
CA GLY A 175 12.72 -1.87 2.92
C GLY A 175 11.64 -2.75 3.54
N SER A 176 11.74 -4.09 3.44
CA SER A 176 10.81 -5.02 4.08
C SER A 176 10.73 -4.82 5.59
N SER A 177 11.86 -4.49 6.24
CA SER A 177 11.90 -4.20 7.68
C SER A 177 11.08 -2.96 8.03
N LEU A 178 11.15 -1.88 7.23
CA LEU A 178 10.38 -0.66 7.48
C LEU A 178 8.89 -0.89 7.25
N ARG A 179 8.51 -1.65 6.22
CA ARG A 179 7.10 -2.02 6.03
C ARG A 179 6.60 -2.96 7.12
N ALA A 180 7.42 -3.89 7.59
CA ALA A 180 7.08 -4.72 8.74
C ALA A 180 6.79 -3.87 10.00
N VAL A 181 7.57 -2.81 10.24
CA VAL A 181 7.29 -1.86 11.35
C VAL A 181 5.95 -1.16 11.16
N GLN A 182 5.65 -0.66 9.97
CA GLN A 182 4.37 0.02 9.71
C GLN A 182 3.16 -0.91 9.85
N VAL A 183 3.31 -2.14 9.38
CA VAL A 183 2.29 -3.19 9.50
C VAL A 183 2.16 -3.61 10.97
N ALA A 184 3.25 -3.71 11.72
CA ALA A 184 3.23 -4.02 13.16
C ALA A 184 2.50 -2.94 13.96
N VAL A 185 2.63 -1.65 13.59
CA VAL A 185 1.86 -0.56 14.22
C VAL A 185 0.37 -0.70 13.94
N ARG A 186 -0.03 -1.05 12.71
CA ARG A 186 -1.44 -1.32 12.38
C ARG A 186 -1.97 -2.57 13.09
N LEU A 187 -1.13 -3.60 13.24
CA LEU A 187 -1.44 -4.80 14.00
C LEU A 187 -1.62 -4.49 15.49
N LEU A 188 -0.81 -3.59 16.05
CA LEU A 188 -0.97 -3.04 17.40
C LEU A 188 -2.27 -2.25 17.55
N ASP A 189 -2.59 -1.36 16.60
CA ASP A 189 -3.84 -0.59 16.61
C ASP A 189 -5.05 -1.52 16.58
N TRP A 190 -5.01 -2.51 15.69
CA TRP A 190 -6.04 -3.53 15.61
C TRP A 190 -6.11 -4.37 16.90
N GLY A 191 -4.99 -4.88 17.40
CA GLY A 191 -4.96 -5.77 18.56
C GLY A 191 -5.45 -5.10 19.84
N VAL A 192 -5.18 -3.80 20.01
CA VAL A 192 -5.67 -3.01 21.16
C VAL A 192 -7.16 -2.66 21.02
N ASN A 193 -7.67 -2.50 19.79
CA ASN A 193 -9.04 -2.02 19.55
C ASN A 193 -10.04 -3.10 19.09
N THR A 194 -9.60 -4.32 18.79
CA THR A 194 -10.45 -5.37 18.18
C THR A 194 -11.54 -5.89 19.14
N GLY A 195 -11.23 -6.00 20.43
CA GLY A 195 -12.17 -6.51 21.44
C GLY A 195 -12.57 -7.99 21.26
N LEU A 196 -11.98 -8.70 20.29
CA LEU A 196 -12.16 -10.13 20.05
C LEU A 196 -11.35 -10.97 21.05
N GLY A 197 -11.86 -12.16 21.39
CA GLY A 197 -11.16 -13.08 22.29
C GLY A 197 -9.89 -13.67 21.66
N ALA A 198 -8.82 -13.79 22.44
CA ALA A 198 -7.55 -14.35 21.97
C ALA A 198 -7.71 -15.77 21.37
N ASP A 199 -8.56 -16.61 21.96
CA ASP A 199 -8.84 -17.97 21.47
C ASP A 199 -9.49 -17.95 20.07
N GLU A 200 -10.46 -17.05 19.86
CA GLU A 200 -11.17 -16.91 18.57
C GLU A 200 -10.23 -16.36 17.49
N ILE A 201 -9.35 -15.43 17.86
CA ILE A 201 -8.33 -14.87 16.97
C ILE A 201 -7.31 -15.96 16.57
N GLY A 202 -6.85 -16.76 17.53
CA GLY A 202 -5.92 -17.85 17.26
C GLY A 202 -6.50 -18.89 16.31
N GLU A 203 -7.77 -19.28 16.49
CA GLU A 203 -8.45 -20.22 15.59
C GLU A 203 -8.62 -19.64 14.18
N ALA A 204 -9.02 -18.36 14.09
CA ALA A 204 -9.15 -17.65 12.82
C ALA A 204 -7.81 -17.51 12.07
N ALA A 205 -6.72 -17.20 12.80
CA ALA A 205 -5.39 -17.10 12.23
C ALA A 205 -4.87 -18.46 11.75
N ALA A 206 -5.11 -19.53 12.50
CA ALA A 206 -4.74 -20.89 12.09
C ALA A 206 -5.53 -21.33 10.84
N ALA A 207 -6.84 -21.02 10.78
CA ALA A 207 -7.66 -21.29 9.61
C ALA A 207 -7.20 -20.49 8.38
N TRP A 208 -6.81 -19.23 8.57
CA TRP A 208 -6.26 -18.38 7.52
C TRP A 208 -4.94 -18.94 6.98
N LEU A 209 -4.01 -19.34 7.85
CA LEU A 209 -2.74 -19.96 7.45
C LEU A 209 -2.95 -21.28 6.71
N ALA A 210 -3.88 -22.11 7.18
CA ALA A 210 -4.23 -23.37 6.53
C ALA A 210 -4.88 -23.16 5.15
N ALA A 211 -5.65 -22.07 4.99
CA ALA A 211 -6.27 -21.71 3.71
C ALA A 211 -5.25 -21.29 2.65
N LYS A 212 -4.06 -20.81 3.05
CA LYS A 212 -2.97 -20.43 2.12
C LYS A 212 -2.28 -21.63 1.47
N GLY A 213 -2.36 -22.83 2.07
CA GLY A 213 -1.79 -24.04 1.49
C GLY A 213 -0.28 -23.95 1.26
N ASP A 214 0.17 -24.00 0.00
CA ASP A 214 1.60 -23.96 -0.35
C ASP A 214 2.27 -22.62 0.00
N ASP A 215 1.49 -21.53 0.06
CA ASP A 215 1.98 -20.20 0.43
C ASP A 215 2.08 -19.99 1.95
N GLN A 216 1.68 -20.99 2.75
CA GLN A 216 1.71 -20.91 4.22
C GLN A 216 3.11 -20.60 4.76
N ALA A 217 4.16 -21.21 4.21
CA ALA A 217 5.53 -20.96 4.66
C ALA A 217 5.97 -19.51 4.41
N LEU A 218 5.56 -18.93 3.28
CA LEU A 218 5.83 -17.53 2.95
C LEU A 218 5.04 -16.59 3.87
N CYS A 219 3.79 -16.94 4.20
CA CYS A 219 2.98 -16.18 5.14
C CYS A 219 3.58 -16.20 6.55
N VAL A 220 4.15 -17.33 6.98
CA VAL A 220 4.88 -17.42 8.27
C VAL A 220 6.13 -16.54 8.26
N GLU A 221 6.92 -16.55 7.19
CA GLU A 221 8.10 -15.66 7.06
C GLU A 221 7.72 -14.18 7.12
N LYS A 222 6.56 -13.79 6.55
CA LYS A 222 6.02 -12.43 6.68
C LYS A 222 5.63 -12.11 8.12
N LEU A 223 4.96 -13.04 8.80
CA LEU A 223 4.59 -12.89 10.20
C LEU A 223 5.82 -12.81 11.10
N GLU A 224 6.91 -13.51 10.81
CA GLU A 224 8.18 -13.39 11.53
C GLU A 224 8.78 -11.99 11.46
N LEU A 225 8.75 -11.35 10.28
CA LEU A 225 9.23 -9.97 10.13
C LEU A 225 8.37 -8.99 10.93
N VAL A 226 7.06 -9.17 10.90
CA VAL A 226 6.12 -8.35 11.68
C VAL A 226 6.30 -8.60 13.17
N ASP A 227 6.53 -9.85 13.59
CA ASP A 227 6.77 -10.21 14.98
C ASP A 227 8.06 -9.59 15.53
N TYR A 228 9.14 -9.61 14.74
CA TYR A 228 10.39 -8.95 15.09
C TYR A 228 10.17 -7.45 15.30
N ALA A 229 9.47 -6.78 14.38
CA ALA A 229 9.15 -5.36 14.51
C ALA A 229 8.22 -5.08 15.71
N TYR A 230 7.22 -5.94 15.95
CA TYR A 230 6.31 -5.83 17.06
C TYR A 230 7.03 -5.94 18.41
N GLN A 231 7.94 -6.92 18.57
CA GLN A 231 8.75 -7.07 19.79
C GLN A 231 9.57 -5.82 20.09
N GLU A 232 10.21 -5.25 19.08
CA GLU A 232 11.00 -4.02 19.23
C GLU A 232 10.10 -2.80 19.50
N LEU A 233 8.88 -2.75 18.97
CA LEU A 233 7.93 -1.68 19.29
C LEU A 233 7.45 -1.71 20.74
N LEU A 234 7.59 -2.83 21.46
CA LEU A 234 7.27 -2.93 22.89
C LEU A 234 8.40 -2.40 23.78
N THR A 235 9.62 -2.25 23.26
CA THR A 235 10.78 -1.74 24.01
C THR A 235 10.84 -0.21 23.98
N ASP A 236 11.91 0.35 24.56
CA ASP A 236 12.23 1.77 24.55
C ASP A 236 12.82 2.26 23.21
N GLU A 237 13.23 1.35 22.32
CA GLU A 237 13.70 1.66 20.96
C GLU A 237 12.57 1.96 19.96
N ALA A 238 11.30 1.85 20.37
CA ALA A 238 10.16 2.06 19.50
C ALA A 238 10.15 3.45 18.83
N ASP A 239 10.50 4.51 19.56
CA ASP A 239 10.47 5.87 19.03
C ASP A 239 11.49 6.08 17.90
N ASP A 240 12.71 5.53 18.07
CA ASP A 240 13.76 5.55 17.05
C ASP A 240 13.34 4.75 15.82
N MET A 241 12.69 3.60 16.03
CA MET A 241 12.22 2.74 14.95
C MET A 241 11.06 3.37 14.16
N LEU A 242 10.14 4.04 14.84
CA LEU A 242 9.04 4.76 14.22
C LEU A 242 9.56 5.94 13.39
N ASP A 243 10.58 6.66 13.85
CA ASP A 243 11.19 7.75 13.08
C ASP A 243 11.77 7.24 11.75
N VAL A 244 12.56 6.15 11.81
CA VAL A 244 13.15 5.54 10.60
C VAL A 244 12.09 4.97 9.66
N ALA A 245 10.97 4.47 10.19
CA ALA A 245 9.85 3.95 9.41
C ALA A 245 8.92 5.06 8.84
N GLY A 246 9.17 6.34 9.12
CA GLY A 246 8.30 7.45 8.70
C GLY A 246 6.99 7.52 9.48
N CYS A 247 6.95 6.93 10.68
CA CYS A 247 5.83 6.86 11.60
C CYS A 247 6.02 7.73 12.85
N ALA A 248 6.94 8.70 12.82
CA ALA A 248 7.23 9.60 13.95
C ALA A 248 6.00 10.37 14.48
N ASP A 249 4.99 10.59 13.63
CA ASP A 249 3.77 11.33 13.98
C ASP A 249 2.74 10.49 14.77
N ILE A 250 2.97 9.18 14.93
CA ILE A 250 2.04 8.27 15.61
C ILE A 250 2.23 8.43 17.13
N HIS A 251 1.16 8.83 17.82
CA HIS A 251 1.16 8.82 19.27
C HIS A 251 1.15 7.37 19.78
N ARG A 252 2.15 6.98 20.58
CA ARG A 252 2.24 5.65 21.17
C ARG A 252 1.02 5.36 22.04
N PHE A 253 0.12 4.53 21.53
CA PHE A 253 -1.11 4.11 22.22
C PHE A 253 -0.99 2.73 22.87
N TRP A 254 0.13 2.03 22.67
CA TRP A 254 0.43 0.71 23.23
C TRP A 254 1.48 0.78 24.35
N GLY A 255 1.39 -0.15 25.30
CA GLY A 255 2.33 -0.29 26.41
C GLY A 255 3.60 -1.07 26.05
N SER A 256 4.29 -1.56 27.08
CA SER A 256 5.39 -2.55 26.95
C SER A 256 4.91 -3.97 27.23
N GLU A 257 3.62 -4.14 27.53
CA GLU A 257 3.02 -5.46 27.75
C GLU A 257 2.61 -6.06 26.39
N PRO A 258 2.84 -7.37 26.20
CA PRO A 258 2.44 -8.06 24.97
C PRO A 258 0.91 -8.05 24.83
N VAL A 259 0.43 -7.81 23.61
CA VAL A 259 -1.00 -7.76 23.32
C VAL A 259 -1.51 -9.18 23.08
N GLU A 260 -2.40 -9.68 23.94
CA GLU A 260 -2.90 -11.07 23.89
C GLU A 260 -3.47 -11.44 22.51
N SER A 261 -4.17 -10.52 21.85
CA SER A 261 -4.70 -10.70 20.50
C SER A 261 -3.61 -10.95 19.44
N ILE A 262 -2.46 -10.29 19.57
CA ILE A 262 -1.34 -10.44 18.64
C ILE A 262 -0.56 -11.70 18.97
N GLU A 263 -0.32 -11.97 20.26
CA GLU A 263 0.33 -13.22 20.69
C GLU A 263 -0.44 -14.45 20.23
N ALA A 264 -1.78 -14.41 20.22
CA ALA A 264 -2.60 -15.50 19.69
C ALA A 264 -2.37 -15.75 18.19
N ILE A 265 -2.20 -14.69 17.39
CA ILE A 265 -1.83 -14.80 15.97
C ILE A 265 -0.44 -15.43 15.83
N MET A 266 0.53 -14.93 16.60
CA MET A 266 1.90 -15.43 16.55
C MET A 266 2.01 -16.88 17.02
N GLN A 267 1.19 -17.28 18.00
CA GLN A 267 1.07 -18.67 18.45
C GLN A 267 0.46 -19.56 17.37
N ALA A 268 -0.59 -19.09 16.68
CA ALA A 268 -1.19 -19.81 15.56
C ALA A 268 -0.20 -20.00 14.39
N ALA A 269 0.71 -19.03 14.19
CA ALA A 269 1.80 -19.12 13.23
C ALA A 269 2.97 -20.02 13.68
N GLY A 270 2.96 -20.52 14.92
CA GLY A 270 4.04 -21.32 15.50
C GLY A 270 5.25 -20.52 15.96
N LEU A 271 5.12 -19.18 16.06
CA LEU A 271 6.17 -18.26 16.52
C LEU A 271 6.22 -18.09 18.04
N ARG A 272 5.23 -18.66 18.76
CA ARG A 272 5.16 -18.78 20.22
C ARG A 272 4.88 -20.23 20.60
N GLY A 273 5.49 -20.69 21.68
CA GLY A 273 5.40 -22.07 22.19
C GLY A 273 4.96 -22.14 23.64
#